data_AF-A0A376W3F9-F1
#
_entry.id   AF-A0A376W3F9-F1
#
_cell.length_a   1.000
_cell.length_b   1.000
_cell.length_c   1.000
_cell.angle_alpha   90.00
_cell.angle_beta   90.00
_cell.angle_gamma   90.00
#
_symmetry.space_group_name_H-M   'P 1'
#
loop_
_entity.id
_entity.type
_entity.pdbx_description
1 polymer ?
#
loop_
_entity_poly.entity_id
_entity_poly.type
_entity_poly.pdbx_seq_one_letter_code
_entity_poly.pdbx_strand_id
1 'polypeptide(L)'
;MVLLWFYLIVPGFLQNVLGLSPKNDIRLISAMVAFSMFEAAYYSEIIRAGIQSISRGQSSAALALGMTHWQSMKLIILPQAFRAMVPLLLTQGIVLFQDTSLVYCYLWPISSVPPQPLVSVMVRRLR
;
A
#
# COMPACT_ATOMS: atom_id res chain seq x y z
N MET A 1 -6.79 -6.94 2.14
CA MET A 1 -6.27 -8.14 2.86
C MET A 1 -4.79 -8.05 3.23
N VAL A 2 -3.93 -7.37 2.46
CA VAL A 2 -2.52 -7.09 2.86
C VAL A 2 -2.45 -5.95 3.88
N LEU A 3 -3.34 -4.96 3.77
CA LEU A 3 -3.45 -3.83 4.71
C LEU A 3 -3.81 -4.27 6.14
N LEU A 4 -4.54 -5.38 6.32
CA LEU A 4 -4.89 -5.91 7.64
C LEU A 4 -3.68 -6.52 8.36
N TRP A 5 -2.78 -7.19 7.62
CA TRP A 5 -1.52 -7.71 8.18
C TRP A 5 -0.51 -6.59 8.43
N PHE A 6 -0.46 -5.58 7.57
CA PHE A 6 0.42 -4.41 7.77
C PHE A 6 -0.01 -3.57 8.99
N TYR A 7 -1.32 -3.33 9.15
CA TYR A 7 -1.87 -2.60 10.30
C TYR A 7 -1.68 -3.33 11.64
N LEU A 8 -1.61 -4.67 11.63
CA LEU A 8 -1.50 -5.48 12.85
C LEU A 8 -0.04 -5.84 13.20
N ILE A 9 0.81 -6.13 12.19
CA ILE A 9 2.21 -6.53 12.41
C ILE A 9 3.14 -5.33 12.59
N VAL A 10 2.98 -4.26 11.80
CA VAL A 10 3.92 -3.13 11.81
C VAL A 10 3.97 -2.39 13.16
N PRO A 11 2.86 -2.08 13.86
CA PRO A 11 2.97 -1.42 15.15
C PRO A 11 3.61 -2.30 16.23
N GLY A 12 3.44 -3.63 16.19
CA GLY A 12 4.06 -4.57 17.13
C GLY A 12 5.54 -4.83 16.81
N PHE A 13 5.89 -4.99 15.55
CA PHE A 13 7.27 -5.16 15.11
C PHE A 13 8.12 -3.91 15.36
N LEU A 14 7.55 -2.73 15.10
CA LEU A 14 8.22 -1.45 15.35
C LEU A 14 8.36 -1.13 16.85
N GLN A 15 7.41 -1.55 17.69
CA GLN A 15 7.55 -1.45 19.16
C GLN A 15 8.67 -2.35 19.71
N ASN A 16 8.81 -3.57 19.18
CA ASN A 16 9.82 -4.54 19.63
C ASN A 16 11.25 -4.20 19.16
N VAL A 17 11.41 -3.54 18.01
CA VAL A 17 12.74 -3.21 17.45
C VAL A 17 13.28 -1.86 17.96
N LEU A 18 12.42 -0.88 18.27
CA LEU A 18 12.86 0.48 18.62
C LEU A 18 12.79 0.83 20.10
N GLY A 19 12.08 0.07 20.96
CA GLY A 19 12.13 0.27 22.42
C GLY A 19 11.83 1.69 22.92
N LEU A 20 10.94 2.44 22.24
CA LEU A 20 10.66 3.84 22.56
C LEU A 20 9.25 4.10 23.12
N SER A 21 9.24 5.01 24.09
CA SER A 21 8.14 5.38 24.99
C SER A 21 6.84 5.83 24.28
N PRO A 22 5.65 5.59 24.86
CA PRO A 22 4.35 5.66 24.16
C PRO A 22 3.80 7.07 23.82
N LYS A 23 4.58 8.15 23.93
CA LYS A 23 4.02 9.53 24.03
C LYS A 23 4.38 10.55 22.94
N ASN A 24 5.17 10.23 21.92
CA ASN A 24 5.63 11.24 20.96
C ASN A 24 5.14 10.97 19.54
N ASP A 25 4.64 12.01 18.85
CA ASP A 25 4.14 12.06 17.45
C ASP A 25 5.06 11.40 16.40
N ILE A 26 6.32 11.14 16.75
CA ILE A 26 7.33 10.45 15.95
C ILE A 26 6.88 9.05 15.52
N ARG A 27 6.07 8.32 16.31
CA ARG A 27 5.54 7.00 15.91
C ARG A 27 4.56 7.09 14.74
N LEU A 28 3.78 8.17 14.69
CA LEU A 28 2.78 8.36 13.65
C LEU A 28 3.47 8.76 12.35
N ILE A 29 4.44 9.67 12.44
CA ILE A 29 5.27 10.08 11.30
C ILE A 29 6.07 8.91 10.73
N SER A 30 6.71 8.09 11.58
CA SER A 30 7.49 6.93 11.11
C SER A 30 6.61 5.85 10.48
N ALA A 31 5.40 5.61 11.02
CA ALA A 31 4.43 4.70 10.41
C ALA A 31 3.93 5.23 9.06
N MET A 32 3.65 6.52 8.94
CA MET A 32 3.23 7.15 7.67
C MET A 32 4.32 7.07 6.61
N VAL A 33 5.58 7.33 6.99
CA VAL A 33 6.73 7.25 6.06
C VAL A 33 6.96 5.81 5.60
N ALA A 34 6.96 4.84 6.53
CA ALA A 34 7.13 3.42 6.20
C ALA A 34 6.01 2.92 5.27
N PHE A 35 4.76 3.32 5.54
CA PHE A 35 3.61 2.98 4.69
C PHE A 35 3.71 3.61 3.30
N SER A 36 4.03 4.91 3.24
CA SER A 36 4.18 5.64 1.97
C SER A 36 5.29 5.04 1.10
N MET A 37 6.40 4.63 1.71
CA MET A 37 7.50 3.98 0.98
C MET A 37 7.11 2.61 0.43
N PHE A 38 6.32 1.84 1.18
CA PHE A 38 5.82 0.55 0.72
C PHE A 38 4.86 0.69 -0.47
N GLU A 39 3.88 1.59 -0.38
CA GLU A 39 2.97 1.88 -1.50
C GLU A 39 3.73 2.43 -2.72
N ALA A 40 4.71 3.33 -2.51
CA ALA A 40 5.53 3.85 -3.60
C ALA A 40 6.32 2.76 -4.34
N ALA A 41 6.85 1.76 -3.61
CA ALA A 41 7.49 0.61 -4.23
C ALA A 41 6.51 -0.21 -5.08
N TYR A 42 5.27 -0.39 -4.60
CA TYR A 42 4.21 -1.08 -5.32
C TYR A 42 3.84 -0.36 -6.62
N TYR A 43 3.66 0.96 -6.57
CA TYR A 43 3.44 1.80 -7.76
C TYR A 43 4.63 1.75 -8.74
N SER A 44 5.86 1.74 -8.23
CA SER A 44 7.06 1.60 -9.06
C SER A 44 7.07 0.29 -9.84
N GLU A 45 6.72 -0.82 -9.21
CA GLU A 45 6.61 -2.12 -9.87
C GLU A 45 5.48 -2.15 -10.92
N ILE A 46 4.34 -1.49 -10.66
CA ILE A 46 3.27 -1.34 -11.67
C ILE A 46 3.78 -0.58 -12.89
N ILE A 47 4.52 0.52 -12.70
CA ILE A 47 5.10 1.30 -13.80
C ILE A 47 6.15 0.46 -14.54
N ARG A 48 7.02 -0.26 -13.83
CA ARG A 48 8.03 -1.13 -14.44
C ARG A 48 7.40 -2.24 -15.27
N ALA A 49 6.40 -2.93 -14.71
CA ALA A 49 5.65 -3.99 -15.38
C ALA A 49 4.86 -3.45 -16.57
N GLY A 50 4.26 -2.26 -16.45
CA GLY A 50 3.54 -1.61 -17.54
C GLY A 50 4.43 -1.28 -18.73
N ILE A 51 5.68 -0.82 -18.50
CA ILE A 51 6.66 -0.58 -19.57
C ILE A 51 7.13 -1.91 -20.18
N GLN A 52 7.34 -2.94 -19.36
CA GLN A 52 7.79 -4.25 -19.85
C GLN A 52 6.70 -5.05 -20.58
N SER A 53 5.42 -4.73 -20.37
CA SER A 53 4.30 -5.39 -21.05
C SER A 53 4.24 -5.12 -22.55
N ILE A 54 4.94 -4.10 -23.03
CA ILE A 54 4.94 -3.71 -24.45
C ILE A 54 5.90 -4.59 -25.23
N SER A 55 5.42 -5.10 -26.36
CA SER A 55 6.24 -5.96 -27.23
C SER A 55 7.52 -5.25 -27.68
N ARG A 56 8.66 -5.92 -27.49
CA ARG A 56 9.97 -5.45 -27.98
C ARG A 56 9.97 -5.22 -29.50
N GLY A 57 9.07 -5.87 -30.25
CA GLY A 57 8.90 -5.66 -31.69
C GLY A 57 8.51 -4.22 -32.06
N GLN A 58 7.80 -3.50 -31.19
CA GLN A 58 7.47 -2.07 -31.41
C GLN A 58 8.73 -1.20 -31.37
N SER A 59 9.67 -1.52 -30.49
CA SER A 59 10.95 -0.81 -30.42
C SER A 59 11.82 -1.12 -31.64
N SER A 60 11.88 -2.38 -32.08
CA SER A 60 12.61 -2.77 -33.28
C SER A 60 12.01 -2.17 -34.57
N ALA A 61 10.67 -2.10 -34.69
CA ALA A 61 9.99 -1.47 -35.82
C ALA A 61 10.25 0.05 -35.87
N ALA A 62 10.23 0.73 -34.72
CA ALA A 62 10.55 2.15 -34.63
C ALA A 62 12.00 2.45 -35.05
N LEU A 63 12.95 1.59 -34.65
CA LEU A 63 14.35 1.69 -35.07
C LEU A 63 14.51 1.45 -36.58
N ALA A 64 13.79 0.48 -37.15
CA ALA A 64 13.80 0.23 -38.60
C ALA A 64 13.21 1.40 -39.42
N LEU A 65 12.30 2.17 -38.83
CA LEU A 65 11.76 3.42 -39.40
C LEU A 65 12.69 4.62 -39.21
N GLY A 66 13.89 4.44 -38.64
CA GLY A 66 14.88 5.50 -38.41
C GLY A 66 14.60 6.35 -37.17
N MET A 67 13.68 5.95 -36.29
CA MET A 67 13.43 6.67 -35.04
C MET A 67 14.53 6.40 -34.01
N THR A 68 14.93 7.43 -33.27
CA THR A 68 15.82 7.26 -32.11
C THR A 68 15.09 6.57 -30.95
N HIS A 69 15.85 5.95 -30.04
CA HIS A 69 15.28 5.28 -28.86
C HIS A 69 14.39 6.22 -28.03
N TRP A 70 14.79 7.49 -27.88
CA TRP A 70 14.01 8.52 -27.19
C TRP A 70 12.70 8.86 -27.90
N GLN A 71 12.71 8.94 -29.23
CA GLN A 71 11.50 9.17 -30.02
C GLN A 71 10.54 7.98 -29.91
N SER A 72 11.07 6.74 -30.03
CA SER A 72 10.28 5.51 -29.85
C SER A 72 9.66 5.43 -28.45
N MET A 73 10.45 5.75 -27.40
CA MET A 73 9.98 5.75 -26.02
C MET A 73 8.84 6.75 -25.81
N LYS A 74 8.99 8.00 -26.27
CA LYS A 74 8.01 9.06 -26.03
C LYS A 74 6.74 8.94 -26.87
N LEU A 75 6.86 8.54 -28.14
CA LEU A 75 5.74 8.55 -29.10
C LEU A 75 4.96 7.23 -29.13
N ILE A 76 5.61 6.10 -28.84
CA ILE A 76 5.03 4.76 -29.05
C ILE A 76 4.90 4.04 -27.73
N ILE A 77 6.02 3.84 -27.02
CA ILE A 77 6.07 2.97 -25.84
C ILE A 77 5.30 3.61 -24.68
N LEU A 78 5.65 4.84 -24.27
CA LEU A 78 5.05 5.51 -23.11
C LEU A 78 3.51 5.64 -23.19
N PRO A 79 2.88 6.08 -24.30
CA PRO A 79 1.42 6.17 -24.38
C PRO A 79 0.72 4.80 -24.46
N GLN A 80 1.41 3.75 -24.88
CA GLN A 80 0.89 2.37 -24.81
C GLN A 80 1.03 1.81 -23.39
N ALA A 81 2.19 2.00 -22.77
CA ALA A 81 2.48 1.65 -21.39
C ALA A 81 1.45 2.25 -20.45
N PHE A 82 1.17 3.54 -20.61
CA PHE A 82 0.21 4.26 -19.79
C PHE A 82 -1.19 3.64 -19.87
N ARG A 83 -1.68 3.34 -21.07
CA ARG A 83 -2.98 2.67 -21.26
C ARG A 83 -3.04 1.29 -20.60
N ALA A 84 -1.94 0.54 -20.60
CA ALA A 84 -1.84 -0.75 -19.93
C ALA A 84 -1.75 -0.62 -18.39
N MET A 85 -1.13 0.46 -17.88
CA MET A 85 -1.00 0.72 -16.44
C MET A 85 -2.28 1.24 -15.79
N VAL A 86 -3.06 2.08 -16.48
CA VAL A 86 -4.30 2.68 -15.95
C VAL A 86 -5.22 1.67 -15.25
N PRO A 87 -5.60 0.51 -15.84
CA PRO A 87 -6.46 -0.45 -15.17
C PRO A 87 -5.80 -1.07 -13.93
N LEU A 88 -4.49 -1.30 -13.94
CA LEU A 88 -3.73 -1.83 -12.79
C LEU A 88 -3.69 -0.81 -11.64
N LEU A 89 -3.45 0.46 -11.97
CA LEU A 89 -3.45 1.57 -11.01
C LEU A 89 -4.84 1.78 -10.38
N LEU A 90 -5.89 1.72 -11.19
CA LEU A 90 -7.27 1.80 -10.70
C LEU A 90 -7.62 0.63 -9.78
N THR A 91 -7.18 -0.58 -10.13
CA THR A 91 -7.39 -1.76 -9.30
C THR A 91 -6.68 -1.60 -7.94
N GLN A 92 -5.43 -1.14 -7.93
CA GLN A 92 -4.69 -0.86 -6.70
C GLN A 92 -5.38 0.23 -5.85
N GLY A 93 -5.89 1.28 -6.49
CA GLY A 93 -6.66 2.34 -5.81
C GLY A 93 -7.96 1.82 -5.18
N ILE A 94 -8.68 0.94 -5.87
CA ILE A 94 -9.90 0.31 -5.34
C ILE A 94 -9.58 -0.56 -4.13
N VAL A 95 -8.50 -1.36 -4.18
CA VAL A 95 -8.05 -2.19 -3.05
C VAL A 95 -7.72 -1.31 -1.84
N LEU A 96 -7.00 -0.21 -2.05
CA LEU A 96 -6.66 0.74 -0.99
C LEU A 96 -7.91 1.39 -0.37
N PHE A 97 -8.92 1.71 -1.18
CA PHE A 97 -10.20 2.25 -0.72
C PHE A 97 -11.04 1.21 0.07
N GLN A 98 -11.04 -0.05 -0.37
CA GLN A 98 -11.70 -1.14 0.35
C GLN A 98 -11.02 -1.42 1.70
N ASP A 99 -9.69 -1.43 1.72
CA ASP A 99 -8.95 -1.74 2.93
C ASP A 99 -9.05 -0.58 3.96
N THR A 100 -9.13 0.70 3.54
CA THR A 100 -9.37 1.84 4.45
C THR A 100 -10.78 1.87 5.05
N SER A 101 -11.81 1.59 4.23
CA SER A 101 -13.19 1.47 4.72
C SER A 101 -13.36 0.30 5.69
N LEU A 102 -12.67 -0.82 5.45
CA LEU A 102 -12.67 -1.98 6.35
C LEU A 102 -12.01 -1.66 7.69
N VAL A 103 -10.89 -0.93 7.71
CA VAL A 103 -10.25 -0.45 8.95
C VAL A 103 -11.19 0.47 9.73
N TYR A 104 -11.85 1.43 9.07
CA TYR A 104 -12.81 2.31 9.73
C TYR A 104 -14.00 1.53 10.32
N CYS A 105 -14.54 0.57 9.57
CA CYS A 105 -15.64 -0.28 10.01
C CYS A 105 -15.25 -1.19 11.20
N TYR A 106 -14.01 -1.70 11.24
CA TYR A 106 -13.50 -2.50 12.36
C TYR A 106 -13.09 -1.68 13.58
N LEU A 107 -12.64 -0.43 13.39
CA LEU A 107 -12.19 0.43 14.48
C LEU A 107 -13.37 1.03 15.26
N TRP A 108 -14.48 1.32 14.59
CA TRP A 108 -15.67 1.92 15.19
C TRP A 108 -16.32 1.12 16.35
N PRO A 109 -16.48 -0.22 16.26
CA PRO A 109 -16.96 -1.03 17.37
C PRO A 109 -16.02 -1.02 18.58
N ILE A 110 -14.71 -0.95 18.36
CA ILE A 110 -13.71 -1.03 19.43
C ILE A 110 -13.67 0.26 20.26
N SER A 111 -13.95 1.43 19.66
CA SER A 111 -14.03 2.69 20.41
C SER A 111 -15.36 2.94 21.09
N SER A 112 -16.43 2.24 20.67
CA SER A 112 -17.80 2.42 21.20
C SER A 112 -18.18 1.40 22.27
N VAL A 113 -17.36 0.35 22.50
CA VAL A 113 -17.51 -0.55 23.65
C VAL A 113 -16.80 0.07 24.85
N PRO A 114 -17.52 0.58 25.87
CA PRO A 114 -16.89 0.96 27.14
C PRO A 114 -16.22 -0.29 27.75
N PRO A 115 -15.05 -0.16 28.42
CA PRO A 115 -14.40 -1.28 29.08
C PRO A 115 -15.39 -1.90 30.08
N GLN A 116 -15.89 -3.09 29.74
CA GLN A 116 -16.85 -3.80 30.56
C GLN A 116 -16.17 -4.16 31.91
N PRO A 117 -16.73 -3.81 33.07
CA PRO A 117 -16.19 -4.23 34.39
C PRO A 117 -16.32 -5.74 34.65
N LEU A 118 -16.72 -6.54 33.66
CA LEU A 118 -17.03 -7.98 33.78
C LEU A 118 -15.85 -8.83 34.27
N VAL A 119 -14.60 -8.45 34.01
CA VAL A 119 -13.42 -9.16 34.55
C VAL A 119 -13.34 -9.03 36.07
N SER A 120 -13.73 -7.88 36.64
CA SER A 120 -13.74 -7.67 38.10
C SER A 120 -14.85 -8.47 38.81
N VAL A 121 -15.97 -8.74 38.14
CA VAL A 121 -17.11 -9.49 38.71
C VAL A 121 -16.88 -11.01 38.63
N MET A 122 -16.20 -11.49 37.58
CA MET A 122 -15.80 -12.90 37.48
C MET A 122 -14.71 -13.28 38.49
N VAL A 123 -13.72 -12.40 38.74
CA VAL A 123 -12.68 -12.65 39.75
C VAL A 123 -13.24 -12.58 41.18
N ARG A 124 -14.28 -11.77 41.44
CA ARG A 124 -14.97 -11.73 42.75
C ARG A 124 -15.85 -12.93 43.05
N ARG A 125 -16.24 -13.74 42.05
CA ARG A 125 -17.02 -14.98 42.23
C ARG A 125 -16.16 -16.23 42.42
N LEU A 126 -14.84 -16.11 42.27
CA LEU A 126 -13.85 -17.18 42.45
C LEU A 126 -13.02 -17.00 43.74
N ARG A 127 -13.48 -16.15 44.67
CA ARG A 127 -12.91 -15.99 46.01
C ARG A 127 -13.96 -16.28 47.08
#